data_AF-A0A7C5XSK7-F1
#
_entry.id   AF-A0A7C5XSK7-F1
#
_cell.length_a   1.000
_cell.length_b   1.000
_cell.length_c   1.000
_cell.angle_alpha   90.00
_cell.angle_beta   90.00
_cell.angle_gamma   90.00
#
_symmetry.space_group_name_H-M   'P 1'
#
loop_
_entity.id
_entity.type
_entity.pdbx_description
1 polymer ?
#
loop_
_entity_poly.entity_id
_entity_poly.type
_entity_poly.pdbx_seq_one_letter_code
_entity_poly.pdbx_strand_id
1 'polypeptide(L)'
;MSSTRHIRRRLAALLALAMVALAPGAALAWKMEAGTITLPNTYSGSPVFTSFSFQQTYDTPPLVFLLPTRIGENPAAIRIRNVTTTGFEAAVVEPHGEDGPHIQMTVAYLAIEPGVHTLPDGTLIEAGTVSTTRVQRDPVVGGPQGWEQISLTAGFADEPVVLAQIQTLANETRNPPATYSEPWLTAVVDEVEEDELRVALERSEASDGTVTQIASAETIAWLAIEAGARGTF
;
A
#
# COMPACT_ATOMS: atom_id res chain seq x y z
N MET A 1 -83.44 -5.11 -39.13
CA MET A 1 -82.79 -5.75 -37.96
C MET A 1 -81.50 -6.39 -38.45
N SER A 2 -80.40 -5.63 -38.37
CA SER A 2 -79.06 -6.04 -38.81
C SER A 2 -78.36 -6.73 -37.63
N SER A 3 -77.87 -7.96 -37.83
CA SER A 3 -77.13 -8.73 -36.82
C SER A 3 -75.73 -9.04 -37.36
N THR A 4 -74.77 -8.17 -37.06
CA THR A 4 -73.34 -8.38 -37.30
C THR A 4 -72.78 -9.41 -36.30
N ARG A 5 -72.37 -10.59 -36.79
CA ARG A 5 -71.59 -11.56 -36.00
C ARG A 5 -70.12 -11.18 -36.04
N HIS A 6 -69.58 -10.74 -34.90
CA HIS A 6 -68.14 -10.58 -34.69
C HIS A 6 -67.49 -11.95 -34.41
N ILE A 7 -66.67 -12.44 -35.34
CA ILE A 7 -65.78 -13.57 -35.12
C ILE A 7 -64.54 -13.05 -34.38
N ARG A 8 -64.41 -13.40 -33.10
CA ARG A 8 -63.22 -13.11 -32.28
C ARG A 8 -62.09 -14.07 -32.67
N ARG A 9 -61.02 -13.56 -33.29
CA ARG A 9 -59.75 -14.30 -33.44
C ARG A 9 -59.05 -14.29 -32.08
N ARG A 10 -58.85 -15.46 -31.46
CA ARG A 10 -58.00 -15.61 -30.28
C ARG A 10 -56.55 -15.70 -30.75
N LEU A 11 -55.75 -14.66 -30.47
CA LEU A 11 -54.29 -14.74 -30.55
C LEU A 11 -53.80 -15.48 -29.30
N ALA A 12 -53.13 -16.61 -29.48
CA ALA A 12 -52.35 -17.23 -28.42
C ALA A 12 -51.01 -16.49 -28.34
N ALA A 13 -50.77 -15.75 -27.26
CA ALA A 13 -49.47 -15.17 -26.97
C ALA A 13 -48.59 -16.26 -26.32
N LEU A 14 -47.58 -16.75 -27.05
CA LEU A 14 -46.49 -17.49 -26.42
C LEU A 14 -45.64 -16.49 -25.63
N LEU A 15 -45.66 -16.60 -24.31
CA LEU A 15 -44.75 -15.88 -23.43
C LEU A 15 -43.42 -16.67 -23.41
N ALA A 16 -42.42 -16.22 -24.17
CA ALA A 16 -41.07 -16.73 -24.05
C ALA A 16 -40.43 -16.11 -22.81
N LEU A 17 -40.28 -16.90 -21.73
CA LEU A 17 -39.53 -16.51 -20.55
C LEU A 17 -38.03 -16.55 -20.91
N ALA A 18 -37.46 -15.39 -21.25
CA ALA A 18 -36.03 -15.26 -21.37
C ALA A 18 -35.41 -15.34 -19.97
N MET A 19 -34.85 -16.49 -19.61
CA MET A 19 -33.89 -16.54 -18.51
C MET A 19 -32.66 -15.76 -18.95
N VAL A 20 -32.54 -14.52 -18.47
CA VAL A 20 -31.26 -13.83 -18.43
C VAL A 20 -30.44 -14.57 -17.37
N ALA A 21 -29.63 -15.53 -17.80
CA ALA A 21 -28.52 -15.98 -16.99
C ALA A 21 -27.62 -14.76 -16.79
N LEU A 22 -27.67 -14.18 -15.59
CA LEU A 22 -26.66 -13.24 -15.15
C LEU A 22 -25.38 -14.08 -15.09
N ALA A 23 -24.57 -14.04 -16.15
CA ALA A 23 -23.18 -14.45 -16.02
C ALA A 23 -22.63 -13.63 -14.85
N PRO A 24 -22.02 -14.24 -13.82
CA PRO A 24 -21.24 -13.44 -12.88
C PRO A 24 -20.27 -12.67 -13.76
N GLY A 25 -20.49 -11.35 -13.87
CA GLY A 25 -19.54 -10.48 -14.53
C GLY A 25 -18.21 -10.82 -13.89
N ALA A 26 -17.18 -11.09 -14.70
CA ALA A 26 -15.86 -11.26 -14.17
C ALA A 26 -15.61 -10.06 -13.26
N ALA A 27 -15.67 -10.26 -11.94
CA ALA A 27 -15.12 -9.32 -11.01
C ALA A 27 -13.71 -9.10 -11.55
N LEU A 28 -13.39 -7.85 -11.92
CA LEU A 28 -12.08 -7.55 -12.47
C LEU A 28 -11.07 -8.17 -11.48
N ALA A 29 -10.33 -9.17 -11.94
CA ALA A 29 -9.41 -9.89 -11.09
C ALA A 29 -8.31 -8.90 -10.73
N TRP A 30 -8.41 -8.36 -9.52
CA TRP A 30 -7.38 -7.53 -8.94
C TRP A 30 -6.12 -8.36 -8.73
N LYS A 31 -4.98 -7.68 -8.73
CA LYS A 31 -3.67 -8.32 -8.68
C LYS A 31 -2.99 -8.04 -7.34
N MET A 32 -2.38 -9.07 -6.79
CA MET A 32 -1.40 -8.97 -5.73
C MET A 32 -0.31 -10.03 -5.92
N GLU A 33 0.86 -9.79 -5.36
CA GLU A 33 1.92 -10.79 -5.23
C GLU A 33 2.62 -10.61 -3.89
N ALA A 34 3.03 -11.72 -3.27
CA ALA A 34 3.79 -11.71 -2.03
C ALA A 34 4.95 -12.69 -2.12
N GLY A 35 6.02 -12.42 -1.39
CA GLY A 35 7.19 -13.28 -1.36
C GLY A 35 8.35 -12.67 -0.60
N THR A 36 9.56 -12.98 -1.05
CA THR A 36 10.79 -12.44 -0.49
C THR A 36 11.67 -11.89 -1.60
N ILE A 37 12.34 -10.77 -1.34
CA ILE A 37 13.39 -10.25 -2.21
C ILE A 37 14.69 -10.11 -1.42
N THR A 38 15.82 -10.08 -2.12
CA THR A 38 17.13 -9.87 -1.50
C THR A 38 17.70 -8.54 -1.97
N LEU A 39 17.75 -7.57 -1.06
CA LEU A 39 18.40 -6.28 -1.26
C LEU A 39 19.92 -6.48 -1.21
N PRO A 40 20.69 -6.03 -2.21
CA PRO A 40 22.13 -6.24 -2.26
C PRO A 40 22.86 -5.47 -1.15
N ASN A 41 24.10 -5.85 -0.87
CA ASN A 41 24.97 -5.08 0.03
C ASN A 41 25.28 -3.71 -0.57
N THR A 42 25.47 -2.71 0.29
CA THR A 42 25.74 -1.32 -0.11
C THR A 42 27.15 -0.85 0.30
N TYR A 43 28.06 -1.75 0.68
CA TYR A 43 29.44 -1.41 1.08
C TYR A 43 30.41 -1.08 -0.06
N SER A 44 30.09 -1.43 -1.32
CA SER A 44 31.06 -1.33 -2.42
C SER A 44 30.50 -0.63 -3.66
N GLY A 45 31.37 0.12 -4.36
CA GLY A 45 31.16 0.47 -5.77
C GLY A 45 30.10 1.54 -6.06
N SER A 46 29.95 2.56 -5.21
CA SER A 46 28.90 3.59 -5.32
C SER A 46 27.51 2.98 -5.11
N PRO A 47 27.13 2.70 -3.85
CA PRO A 47 25.87 2.04 -3.56
C PRO A 47 24.66 2.85 -4.04
N VAL A 48 23.72 2.15 -4.67
CA VAL A 48 22.55 2.71 -5.33
C VAL A 48 21.28 1.96 -4.92
N PHE A 49 20.15 2.62 -5.14
CA PHE A 49 18.87 1.92 -5.19
C PHE A 49 18.91 0.84 -6.27
N THR A 50 18.38 -0.34 -5.94
CA THR A 50 18.28 -1.46 -6.86
C THR A 50 16.87 -1.55 -7.42
N SER A 51 16.75 -1.75 -8.73
CA SER A 51 15.46 -1.97 -9.37
C SER A 51 15.02 -3.44 -9.20
N PHE A 52 13.77 -3.62 -8.84
CA PHE A 52 13.11 -4.93 -8.74
C PHE A 52 11.92 -4.97 -9.70
N SER A 53 11.81 -6.05 -10.47
CA SER A 53 10.65 -6.31 -11.30
C SER A 53 9.59 -7.08 -10.52
N PHE A 54 8.33 -6.76 -10.79
CA PHE A 54 7.21 -7.56 -10.33
C PHE A 54 7.15 -8.91 -11.05
N GLN A 55 6.53 -9.91 -10.42
CA GLN A 55 6.29 -11.23 -11.02
C GLN A 55 5.17 -11.16 -12.08
N GLN A 56 4.36 -10.12 -12.02
CA GLN A 56 3.31 -9.80 -12.98
C GLN A 56 3.27 -8.31 -13.32
N THR A 57 2.63 -7.95 -14.43
CA THR A 57 2.41 -6.54 -14.80
C THR A 57 1.06 -6.06 -14.26
N TYR A 58 1.07 -4.87 -13.69
CA TYR A 58 -0.11 -4.22 -13.14
C TYR A 58 -0.71 -3.20 -14.11
N ASP A 59 -2.01 -2.92 -13.96
CA ASP A 59 -2.67 -1.91 -14.80
C ASP A 59 -2.46 -0.50 -14.25
N THR A 60 -2.27 -0.41 -12.93
CA THR A 60 -1.85 0.79 -12.19
C THR A 60 -0.67 0.44 -11.29
N PRO A 61 0.25 1.37 -10.95
CA PRO A 61 1.33 1.06 -10.03
C PRO A 61 0.78 0.49 -8.71
N PRO A 62 1.22 -0.71 -8.27
CA PRO A 62 0.74 -1.30 -7.03
C PRO A 62 1.37 -0.62 -5.82
N LEU A 63 0.83 -0.91 -4.64
CA LEU A 63 1.35 -0.48 -3.35
C LEU A 63 2.36 -1.50 -2.85
N VAL A 64 3.59 -1.07 -2.55
CA VAL A 64 4.69 -1.97 -2.21
C VAL A 64 5.00 -1.91 -0.72
N PHE A 65 5.06 -3.07 -0.07
CA PHE A 65 5.44 -3.20 1.34
C PHE A 65 6.67 -4.11 1.44
N LEU A 66 7.68 -3.66 2.16
CA LEU A 66 8.95 -4.33 2.41
C LEU A 66 9.25 -4.31 3.89
N LEU A 67 9.30 -5.49 4.51
CA LEU A 67 9.55 -5.62 5.94
C LEU A 67 11.01 -6.05 6.18
N PRO A 68 11.84 -5.19 6.82
CA PRO A 68 13.25 -5.51 7.08
C PRO A 68 13.39 -6.68 8.04
N THR A 69 14.55 -7.33 8.00
CA THR A 69 14.93 -8.39 8.94
C THR A 69 16.09 -7.92 9.82
N ARG A 70 16.46 -8.71 10.82
CA ARG A 70 17.60 -8.42 11.72
C ARG A 70 18.99 -8.63 11.08
N ILE A 71 19.06 -9.05 9.82
CA ILE A 71 20.36 -9.31 9.15
C ILE A 71 21.14 -8.00 9.13
N GLY A 72 22.44 -8.04 9.47
CA GLY A 72 23.29 -6.85 9.58
C GLY A 72 23.48 -6.37 11.02
N GLU A 73 22.52 -6.62 11.91
CA GLU A 73 22.56 -6.27 13.34
C GLU A 73 22.67 -4.75 13.65
N ASN A 74 22.77 -3.88 12.63
CA ASN A 74 22.61 -2.42 12.73
C ASN A 74 21.13 -2.01 12.58
N PRO A 75 20.70 -0.87 13.14
CA PRO A 75 19.38 -0.30 12.87
C PRO A 75 19.23 0.03 11.39
N ALA A 76 18.13 -0.42 10.78
CA ALA A 76 17.90 -0.22 9.36
C ALA A 76 16.40 -0.08 9.01
N ALA A 77 16.14 0.61 7.91
CA ALA A 77 14.84 0.68 7.27
C ALA A 77 14.99 0.47 5.76
N ILE A 78 13.88 0.30 5.06
CA ILE A 78 13.89 0.15 3.60
C ILE A 78 13.22 1.38 3.00
N ARG A 79 13.93 2.03 2.08
CA ARG A 79 13.38 3.09 1.23
C ARG A 79 12.88 2.49 -0.07
N ILE A 80 11.69 2.93 -0.47
CA ILE A 80 11.05 2.59 -1.74
C ILE A 80 10.95 3.88 -2.54
N ARG A 81 11.17 3.79 -3.86
CA ARG A 81 10.89 4.88 -4.80
C ARG A 81 10.59 4.33 -6.18
N ASN A 82 10.15 5.20 -7.09
CA ASN A 82 9.98 4.89 -8.51
C ASN A 82 9.10 3.65 -8.75
N VAL A 83 8.00 3.53 -8.02
CA VAL A 83 7.02 2.45 -8.23
C VAL A 83 6.29 2.70 -9.55
N THR A 84 6.35 1.71 -10.43
CA THR A 84 5.73 1.71 -11.77
C THR A 84 4.76 0.54 -11.89
N THR A 85 4.23 0.26 -13.07
CA THR A 85 3.38 -0.93 -13.31
C THR A 85 4.17 -2.24 -13.44
N THR A 86 5.50 -2.17 -13.56
CA THR A 86 6.37 -3.32 -13.84
C THR A 86 7.43 -3.56 -12.77
N GLY A 87 7.64 -2.60 -11.87
CA GLY A 87 8.66 -2.70 -10.83
C GLY A 87 8.79 -1.44 -9.98
N PHE A 88 9.76 -1.46 -9.08
CA PHE A 88 10.08 -0.39 -8.15
C PHE A 88 11.59 -0.37 -7.87
N GLU A 89 12.06 0.66 -7.17
CA GLU A 89 13.42 0.74 -6.65
C GLU A 89 13.42 0.70 -5.13
N ALA A 90 14.38 -0.03 -4.55
CA ALA A 90 14.54 -0.09 -3.11
C ALA A 90 16.00 -0.16 -2.65
N ALA A 91 16.23 0.25 -1.41
CA ALA A 91 17.51 0.16 -0.72
C ALA A 91 17.30 0.00 0.79
N VAL A 92 18.18 -0.78 1.43
CA VAL A 92 18.35 -0.73 2.89
C VAL A 92 19.10 0.56 3.22
N VAL A 93 18.63 1.29 4.22
CA VAL A 93 19.23 2.53 4.68
C VAL A 93 19.38 2.51 6.20
N GLU A 94 20.40 3.21 6.68
CA GLU A 94 20.68 3.34 8.11
C GLU A 94 20.37 4.75 8.62
N PRO A 95 20.04 4.89 9.93
CA PRO A 95 19.79 6.18 10.54
C PRO A 95 21.08 6.96 10.77
N HIS A 96 20.93 8.23 11.13
CA HIS A 96 22.05 9.02 11.59
C HIS A 96 22.66 8.41 12.87
N GLY A 97 24.00 8.36 12.92
CA GLY A 97 24.77 7.61 13.92
C GLY A 97 25.46 6.38 13.36
N GLU A 98 24.94 5.83 12.26
CA GLU A 98 25.60 4.78 11.47
C GLU A 98 26.36 5.37 10.27
N ASP A 99 27.11 4.54 9.54
CA ASP A 99 27.92 4.98 8.40
C ASP A 99 27.13 5.05 7.08
N GLY A 100 25.97 4.39 7.00
CA GLY A 100 25.03 4.43 5.87
C GLY A 100 24.95 3.11 5.10
N PRO A 101 26.09 2.57 4.62
CA PRO A 101 26.15 1.26 4.00
C PRO A 101 25.76 0.10 4.91
N HIS A 102 25.01 -0.84 4.37
CA HIS A 102 24.46 -1.98 5.07
C HIS A 102 24.73 -3.27 4.30
N ILE A 103 24.81 -4.39 5.02
CA ILE A 103 24.98 -5.72 4.40
C ILE A 103 23.72 -6.11 3.61
N GLN A 104 23.86 -7.08 2.70
CA GLN A 104 22.73 -7.70 2.00
C GLN A 104 21.65 -8.16 2.98
N MET A 105 20.39 -7.87 2.66
CA MET A 105 19.24 -8.22 3.51
C MET A 105 18.15 -8.88 2.67
N THR A 106 17.77 -10.10 3.02
CA THR A 106 16.53 -10.73 2.52
C THR A 106 15.36 -10.23 3.35
N VAL A 107 14.30 -9.78 2.68
CA VAL A 107 13.15 -9.10 3.28
C VAL A 107 11.85 -9.70 2.77
N ALA A 108 10.80 -9.64 3.60
CA ALA A 108 9.46 -9.98 3.13
C ALA A 108 8.93 -8.85 2.24
N TYR A 109 8.16 -9.23 1.22
CA TYR A 109 7.68 -8.35 0.17
C TYR A 109 6.21 -8.64 -0.16
N LEU A 110 5.45 -7.58 -0.38
CA LEU A 110 4.07 -7.60 -0.83
C LEU A 110 3.86 -6.45 -1.83
N ALA A 111 3.20 -6.72 -2.95
CA ALA A 111 2.62 -5.70 -3.82
C ALA A 111 1.14 -6.00 -4.08
N ILE A 112 0.31 -4.96 -4.05
CA ILE A 112 -1.15 -5.08 -4.20
C ILE A 112 -1.71 -3.87 -4.95
N GLU A 113 -2.70 -4.08 -5.83
CA GLU A 113 -3.41 -2.98 -6.48
C GLU A 113 -4.21 -2.15 -5.47
N PRO A 114 -4.26 -0.81 -5.63
CA PRO A 114 -5.14 0.02 -4.81
C PRO A 114 -6.62 -0.35 -5.04
N GLY A 115 -7.43 -0.25 -3.99
CA GLY A 115 -8.87 -0.49 -4.04
C GLY A 115 -9.38 -1.37 -2.90
N VAL A 116 -10.69 -1.61 -2.92
CA VAL A 116 -11.38 -2.59 -2.07
C VAL A 116 -11.46 -3.91 -2.84
N HIS A 117 -11.00 -4.97 -2.19
CA HIS A 117 -10.86 -6.30 -2.76
C HIS A 117 -11.45 -7.35 -1.82
N THR A 118 -11.80 -8.49 -2.40
CA THR A 118 -12.27 -9.65 -1.66
C THR A 118 -11.45 -10.87 -2.11
N LEU A 119 -10.86 -11.58 -1.15
CA LEU A 119 -10.19 -12.84 -1.39
C LEU A 119 -11.21 -13.95 -1.74
N PRO A 120 -10.77 -15.07 -2.35
CA PRO A 120 -11.68 -16.16 -2.71
C PRO A 120 -12.47 -16.77 -1.53
N ASP A 121 -11.96 -16.65 -0.30
CA ASP A 121 -12.62 -17.13 0.92
C ASP A 121 -13.59 -16.10 1.54
N GLY A 122 -13.72 -14.92 0.93
CA GLY A 122 -14.57 -13.82 1.41
C GLY A 122 -13.83 -12.77 2.22
N THR A 123 -12.55 -12.98 2.56
CA THR A 123 -11.77 -12.02 3.36
C THR A 123 -11.67 -10.66 2.66
N LEU A 124 -11.99 -9.59 3.38
CA LEU A 124 -11.91 -8.23 2.86
C LEU A 124 -10.50 -7.64 2.96
N ILE A 125 -10.12 -6.88 1.92
CA ILE A 125 -8.87 -6.12 1.87
C ILE A 125 -9.18 -4.74 1.31
N GLU A 126 -8.59 -3.70 1.88
CA GLU A 126 -8.59 -2.35 1.32
C GLU A 126 -7.18 -1.78 1.29
N ALA A 127 -6.76 -1.24 0.16
CA ALA A 127 -5.41 -0.73 -0.01
C ALA A 127 -5.44 0.64 -0.71
N GLY A 128 -4.67 1.59 -0.19
CA GLY A 128 -4.65 2.94 -0.72
C GLY A 128 -3.37 3.71 -0.43
N THR A 129 -3.36 4.98 -0.84
CA THR A 129 -2.28 5.89 -0.51
C THR A 129 -2.83 7.18 0.07
N VAL A 130 -1.99 7.88 0.83
CA VAL A 130 -2.20 9.27 1.20
C VAL A 130 -0.92 10.06 0.94
N SER A 131 -1.05 11.26 0.39
CA SER A 131 0.05 12.22 0.29
C SER A 131 -0.05 13.18 1.46
N THR A 132 0.99 13.25 2.29
CA THR A 132 0.92 14.00 3.54
C THR A 132 2.23 14.67 3.95
N THR A 133 2.09 15.79 4.65
CA THR A 133 3.16 16.43 5.43
C THR A 133 2.98 16.23 6.94
N ARG A 134 1.86 15.61 7.37
CA ARG A 134 1.55 15.34 8.77
C ARG A 134 2.61 14.42 9.35
N VAL A 135 3.17 14.81 10.49
CA VAL A 135 4.32 14.13 11.05
C VAL A 135 4.30 14.10 12.57
N GLN A 136 4.59 12.94 13.16
CA GLN A 136 4.98 12.79 14.55
C GLN A 136 6.49 13.04 14.67
N ARG A 137 6.90 13.78 15.70
CA ARG A 137 8.27 14.29 15.82
C ARG A 137 8.52 14.95 17.18
N ASP A 138 9.80 15.19 17.47
CA ASP A 138 10.22 16.06 18.57
C ASP A 138 9.73 17.52 18.37
N PRO A 139 9.33 18.24 19.44
CA PRO A 139 8.89 19.63 19.38
C PRO A 139 9.86 20.64 18.75
N VAL A 140 11.17 20.37 18.73
CA VAL A 140 12.18 21.27 18.13
C VAL A 140 12.21 21.18 16.60
N VAL A 141 11.63 20.12 16.02
CA VAL A 141 11.50 19.96 14.58
C VAL A 141 10.22 20.65 14.10
N GLY A 142 10.30 21.41 13.02
CA GLY A 142 9.16 22.07 12.37
C GLY A 142 8.33 21.14 11.49
N GLY A 143 7.14 21.61 11.10
CA GLY A 143 6.20 20.89 10.24
C GLY A 143 4.78 20.86 10.82
N PRO A 144 3.79 20.29 10.12
CA PRO A 144 2.45 20.16 10.65
C PRO A 144 2.33 18.89 11.50
N GLN A 145 2.38 19.01 12.84
CA GLN A 145 2.17 17.84 13.71
C GLN A 145 0.71 17.39 13.63
N GLY A 146 0.47 16.08 13.65
CA GLY A 146 -0.86 15.50 13.60
C GLY A 146 -0.95 14.29 12.69
N TRP A 147 -2.17 13.93 12.34
CA TRP A 147 -2.52 12.70 11.65
C TRP A 147 -3.32 13.00 10.38
N GLU A 148 -3.15 12.17 9.37
CA GLU A 148 -4.15 12.00 8.32
C GLU A 148 -5.18 10.97 8.77
N GLN A 149 -6.45 11.31 8.61
CA GLN A 149 -7.57 10.43 8.87
C GLN A 149 -8.04 9.83 7.53
N ILE A 150 -8.11 8.51 7.45
CA ILE A 150 -8.49 7.77 6.25
C ILE A 150 -9.76 6.99 6.57
N SER A 151 -10.84 7.30 5.87
CA SER A 151 -12.07 6.49 5.92
C SER A 151 -11.91 5.23 5.09
N LEU A 152 -12.22 4.08 5.68
CA LEU A 152 -12.27 2.79 5.03
C LEU A 152 -13.67 2.54 4.48
N THR A 153 -13.72 1.89 3.32
CA THR A 153 -14.94 1.68 2.54
C THR A 153 -15.24 0.20 2.30
N ALA A 154 -14.31 -0.71 2.66
CA ALA A 154 -14.54 -2.15 2.57
C ALA A 154 -15.67 -2.64 3.47
N GLY A 155 -15.98 -1.91 4.55
CA GLY A 155 -17.01 -2.29 5.52
C GLY A 155 -16.58 -3.47 6.38
N PHE A 156 -15.43 -3.33 7.05
CA PHE A 156 -14.92 -4.35 7.98
C PHE A 156 -15.91 -4.54 9.15
N ALA A 157 -16.00 -5.77 9.66
CA ALA A 157 -16.87 -6.09 10.80
C ALA A 157 -16.22 -5.83 12.16
N ASP A 158 -14.89 -5.84 12.20
CA ASP A 158 -14.03 -5.58 13.35
C ASP A 158 -12.83 -4.73 12.89
N GLU A 159 -12.04 -4.19 13.83
CA GLU A 159 -10.81 -3.45 13.54
C GLU A 159 -9.86 -4.27 12.63
N PRO A 160 -9.51 -3.79 11.42
CA PRO A 160 -8.64 -4.52 10.50
C PRO A 160 -7.17 -4.51 10.95
N VAL A 161 -6.38 -5.43 10.41
CA VAL A 161 -4.92 -5.37 10.49
C VAL A 161 -4.40 -4.37 9.48
N VAL A 162 -3.58 -3.41 9.92
CA VAL A 162 -3.04 -2.34 9.07
C VAL A 162 -1.53 -2.42 8.90
N LEU A 163 -1.06 -2.28 7.65
CA LEU A 163 0.33 -1.97 7.32
C LEU A 163 0.42 -0.58 6.70
N ALA A 164 1.50 0.15 6.95
CA ALA A 164 1.78 1.43 6.30
C ALA A 164 3.28 1.59 5.98
N GLN A 165 3.60 2.12 4.80
CA GLN A 165 4.99 2.36 4.40
C GLN A 165 5.12 3.50 3.39
N ILE A 166 6.12 4.35 3.59
CA ILE A 166 6.46 5.47 2.69
C ILE A 166 6.96 4.92 1.34
N GLN A 167 6.43 5.46 0.25
CA GLN A 167 6.71 5.09 -1.15
C GLN A 167 7.62 6.09 -1.89
N THR A 168 8.00 7.18 -1.23
CA THR A 168 8.73 8.31 -1.80
C THR A 168 9.86 8.79 -0.87
N LEU A 169 10.65 9.75 -1.35
CA LEU A 169 11.84 10.29 -0.68
C LEU A 169 11.93 11.81 -0.84
N ALA A 170 10.79 12.50 -0.85
CA ALA A 170 10.71 13.93 -1.13
C ALA A 170 11.45 14.82 -0.12
N ASN A 171 11.66 14.33 1.11
CA ASN A 171 12.39 15.02 2.18
C ASN A 171 13.82 14.50 2.37
N GLU A 172 14.22 13.44 1.66
CA GLU A 172 15.58 12.89 1.76
C GLU A 172 16.59 13.87 1.13
N THR A 173 17.49 14.39 1.95
CA THR A 173 18.50 15.38 1.53
C THR A 173 19.87 14.78 1.31
N ARG A 174 20.08 13.53 1.71
CA ARG A 174 21.32 12.79 1.50
C ARG A 174 21.24 11.92 0.25
N ASN A 175 22.29 11.16 0.01
CA ASN A 175 22.34 10.18 -1.07
C ASN A 175 22.44 8.76 -0.49
N PRO A 176 21.42 8.28 0.25
CA PRO A 176 21.41 6.89 0.66
C PRO A 176 21.33 5.97 -0.58
N PRO A 177 21.84 4.74 -0.48
CA PRO A 177 22.44 4.11 0.70
C PRO A 177 23.97 4.35 0.83
N ALA A 178 24.53 5.36 0.16
CA ALA A 178 25.96 5.70 0.27
C ALA A 178 26.30 6.45 1.56
N THR A 179 25.31 7.04 2.18
CA THR A 179 25.36 7.70 3.49
C THR A 179 24.11 7.32 4.26
N TYR A 180 24.07 7.62 5.55
CA TYR A 180 22.83 7.53 6.32
C TYR A 180 21.70 8.36 5.69
N SER A 181 20.47 7.96 5.98
CA SER A 181 19.22 8.61 5.52
C SER A 181 18.91 9.84 6.39
N GLU A 182 18.56 10.97 5.76
CA GLU A 182 18.27 12.23 6.46
C GLU A 182 17.15 13.04 5.79
N PRO A 183 16.01 13.31 6.48
CA PRO A 183 15.73 12.92 7.85
C PRO A 183 15.41 11.43 7.95
N TRP A 184 15.62 10.84 9.13
CA TRP A 184 15.08 9.52 9.40
C TRP A 184 13.55 9.61 9.44
N LEU A 185 12.89 8.95 8.48
CA LEU A 185 11.43 8.90 8.40
C LEU A 185 10.93 7.47 8.28
N THR A 186 9.83 7.19 8.96
CA THR A 186 9.02 5.97 8.83
C THR A 186 7.55 6.37 8.72
N ALA A 187 6.67 5.40 8.46
CA ALA A 187 5.23 5.62 8.59
C ALA A 187 4.79 5.08 9.96
N VAL A 188 3.84 5.77 10.59
CA VAL A 188 3.19 5.32 11.82
C VAL A 188 1.68 5.25 11.60
N VAL A 189 1.06 4.24 12.21
CA VAL A 189 -0.39 4.03 12.23
C VAL A 189 -0.89 4.27 13.65
N ASP A 190 -2.03 4.93 13.79
CA ASP A 190 -2.73 5.16 15.06
C ASP A 190 -4.24 4.99 14.84
N GLU A 191 -4.98 4.82 15.96
CA GLU A 191 -6.45 4.70 16.01
C GLU A 191 -7.06 3.97 14.80
N VAL A 192 -7.03 2.63 14.84
CA VAL A 192 -7.66 1.77 13.83
C VAL A 192 -9.06 1.39 14.32
N GLU A 193 -10.08 1.76 13.57
CA GLU A 193 -11.47 1.38 13.75
C GLU A 193 -11.95 0.57 12.54
N GLU A 194 -13.18 0.06 12.56
CA GLU A 194 -13.77 -0.73 11.46
C GLU A 194 -13.93 0.05 10.14
N ASP A 195 -14.06 1.38 10.21
CA ASP A 195 -14.27 2.28 9.08
C ASP A 195 -13.26 3.46 9.03
N GLU A 196 -12.23 3.44 9.87
CA GLU A 196 -11.21 4.49 9.93
C GLU A 196 -9.81 3.92 10.27
N LEU A 197 -8.78 4.56 9.74
CA LEU A 197 -7.43 4.48 10.29
C LEU A 197 -6.75 5.84 10.25
N ARG A 198 -5.73 6.05 11.09
CA ARG A 198 -4.88 7.24 11.03
C ARG A 198 -3.44 6.90 10.69
N VAL A 199 -2.83 7.74 9.86
CA VAL A 199 -1.40 7.63 9.52
C VAL A 199 -0.69 8.97 9.57
N ALA A 200 0.61 8.93 9.82
CA ALA A 200 1.50 10.07 9.70
C ALA A 200 2.89 9.62 9.27
N LEU A 201 3.70 10.59 8.83
CA LEU A 201 5.15 10.43 8.83
C LEU A 201 5.63 10.38 10.29
N GLU A 202 6.71 9.64 10.55
CA GLU A 202 7.27 9.53 11.90
C GLU A 202 8.80 9.63 11.89
N ARG A 203 9.31 10.54 12.72
CA ARG A 203 10.73 10.81 12.93
C ARG A 203 11.34 10.08 14.12
N SER A 204 10.57 9.34 14.93
CA SER A 204 11.07 8.59 16.09
C SER A 204 11.75 9.51 17.12
N GLU A 205 11.16 10.68 17.37
CA GLU A 205 11.74 11.78 18.15
C GLU A 205 13.12 12.28 17.67
N ALA A 206 13.59 11.84 16.49
CA ALA A 206 14.89 12.23 15.97
C ALA A 206 14.89 13.69 15.49
N SER A 207 15.66 14.51 16.18
CA SER A 207 15.91 15.92 15.87
C SER A 207 17.30 16.17 15.26
N ASP A 208 18.00 15.11 14.88
CA ASP A 208 19.34 15.16 14.30
C ASP A 208 19.34 15.55 12.82
N GLY A 209 20.54 15.82 12.32
CA GLY A 209 20.76 16.29 10.95
C GLY A 209 20.46 17.77 10.73
N THR A 210 20.39 18.13 9.46
CA THR A 210 20.18 19.48 8.93
C THR A 210 18.72 19.74 8.55
N VAL A 211 17.90 18.69 8.42
CA VAL A 211 16.48 18.81 8.10
C VAL A 211 15.67 19.13 9.35
N THR A 212 15.50 20.43 9.60
CA THR A 212 14.78 20.95 10.78
C THR A 212 13.28 21.09 10.58
N GLN A 213 12.72 20.74 9.43
CA GLN A 213 11.28 20.77 9.17
C GLN A 213 10.86 19.77 8.08
N ILE A 214 9.66 19.21 8.19
CA ILE A 214 9.03 18.45 7.10
C ILE A 214 8.17 19.41 6.28
N ALA A 215 8.62 19.70 5.06
CA ALA A 215 8.02 20.71 4.18
C ALA A 215 7.45 20.11 2.89
N SER A 216 7.92 18.93 2.47
CA SER A 216 7.45 18.24 1.28
C SER A 216 6.54 17.08 1.68
N ALA A 217 5.46 16.88 0.92
CA ALA A 217 4.62 15.71 1.14
C ALA A 217 5.33 14.43 0.70
N GLU A 218 5.21 13.39 1.51
CA GLU A 218 5.54 12.02 1.10
C GLU A 218 4.24 11.25 0.81
N THR A 219 4.34 10.25 -0.06
CA THR A 219 3.27 9.27 -0.25
C THR A 219 3.45 8.11 0.72
N ILE A 220 2.46 7.89 1.58
CA ILE A 220 2.35 6.69 2.41
C ILE A 220 1.37 5.74 1.73
N ALA A 221 1.79 4.50 1.46
CA ALA A 221 0.87 3.42 1.15
C ALA A 221 0.37 2.79 2.43
N TRP A 222 -0.91 2.41 2.46
CA TRP A 222 -1.54 1.68 3.55
C TRP A 222 -2.33 0.48 3.01
N LEU A 223 -2.45 -0.56 3.85
CA LEU A 223 -3.16 -1.79 3.57
C LEU A 223 -3.92 -2.21 4.83
N ALA A 224 -5.23 -2.31 4.74
CA ALA A 224 -6.12 -2.85 5.76
C ALA A 224 -6.62 -4.24 5.32
N ILE A 225 -6.53 -5.23 6.21
CA ILE A 225 -6.97 -6.60 5.97
C ILE A 225 -7.91 -6.99 7.11
N GLU A 226 -9.04 -7.61 6.78
CA GLU A 226 -9.98 -8.12 7.77
C GLU A 226 -9.27 -8.99 8.83
N ALA A 227 -9.48 -8.64 10.10
CA ALA A 227 -8.82 -9.32 11.20
C ALA A 227 -9.42 -10.70 11.48
N GLY A 228 -8.59 -11.63 11.96
CA GLY A 228 -9.07 -12.94 12.41
C GLY A 228 -9.59 -13.86 11.31
N ALA A 229 -9.49 -13.48 10.03
CA ALA A 229 -9.87 -14.32 8.90
C ALA A 229 -9.09 -15.64 8.91
N ARG A 230 -9.80 -16.75 8.72
CA ARG A 230 -9.24 -18.10 8.66
C ARG A 230 -9.85 -18.83 7.47
N GLY A 231 -9.05 -19.02 6.43
CA GLY A 231 -9.43 -19.81 5.26
C GLY A 231 -8.76 -21.19 5.27
N THR A 232 -9.41 -22.15 4.61
CA THR A 232 -8.74 -23.34 4.08
C THR A 232 -8.85 -23.27 2.57
N PHE A 233 -7.72 -23.27 1.88
CA PHE A 233 -7.61 -23.22 0.42
C PHE A 233 -7.27 -24.60 -0.17
#